data_AF-A0A519FJB7-F1
#
_entry.id   AF-A0A519FJB7-F1
#
_cell.length_a   1.000
_cell.length_b   1.000
_cell.length_c   1.000
_cell.angle_alpha   90.00
_cell.angle_beta   90.00
_cell.angle_gamma   90.00
#
_symmetry.space_group_name_H-M   'P 1'
#
loop_
_entity.id
_entity.type
_entity.pdbx_description
1 polymer ?
#
loop_
_entity_poly.entity_id
_entity_poly.type
_entity_poly.pdbx_seq_one_letter_code
_entity_poly.pdbx_strand_id
1 'polypeptide(L)'
;MKKILFALAASLTVLTAGAQVGKAASEATDAAKHKIDEKRADSDAKKSGPVGKVVNNVKSGYHKNRAKSSASKAKQSLKNAG
;
A
#
# COMPACT_ATOMS: atom_id res chain seq x y z
N MET A 1 20.99 -8.66 -36.85
CA MET A 1 21.30 -8.06 -35.53
C MET A 1 20.19 -7.20 -34.94
N LYS A 2 19.42 -6.41 -35.72
CA LYS A 2 18.34 -5.54 -35.19
C LYS A 2 17.22 -6.28 -34.43
N LYS A 3 16.89 -7.52 -34.81
CA LYS A 3 15.80 -8.31 -34.19
C LYS A 3 16.08 -8.74 -32.74
N ILE A 4 17.35 -8.88 -32.36
CA ILE A 4 17.77 -9.30 -31.01
C ILE A 4 17.67 -8.11 -30.03
N LEU A 5 17.97 -6.89 -30.50
CA LEU A 5 17.87 -5.66 -29.70
C LEU A 5 16.42 -5.36 -29.28
N PHE A 6 15.44 -5.58 -30.16
CA PHE A 6 14.03 -5.40 -29.81
C PHE A 6 13.52 -6.44 -28.81
N ALA A 7 13.95 -7.69 -28.91
CA ALA A 7 13.60 -8.73 -27.95
C ALA A 7 14.17 -8.43 -26.55
N LEU A 8 15.42 -7.94 -26.48
CA LEU A 8 16.04 -7.55 -25.22
C LEU A 8 15.34 -6.35 -24.58
N ALA A 9 15.04 -5.32 -25.38
CA ALA A 9 14.33 -4.12 -24.89
C ALA A 9 12.91 -4.46 -24.38
N ALA A 10 12.19 -5.35 -25.08
CA ALA A 10 10.87 -5.82 -24.66
C ALA A 10 10.93 -6.67 -23.37
N SER A 11 11.94 -7.52 -23.22
CA SER A 11 12.12 -8.28 -21.97
C SER A 11 12.46 -7.36 -20.79
N LEU A 12 13.23 -6.30 -21.03
CA LEU A 12 13.66 -5.37 -19.98
C LEU A 12 12.49 -4.50 -19.49
N THR A 13 11.63 -4.02 -20.40
CA THR A 13 10.42 -3.27 -20.03
C THR A 13 9.41 -4.12 -19.26
N VAL A 14 9.26 -5.40 -19.61
CA VAL A 14 8.40 -6.34 -18.87
C VAL A 14 8.97 -6.62 -17.46
N LEU A 15 10.29 -6.77 -17.31
CA LEU A 15 10.91 -6.96 -16.00
C LEU A 15 10.79 -5.71 -15.11
N THR A 16 11.00 -4.51 -15.65
CA THR A 16 10.88 -3.27 -14.88
C THR A 16 9.44 -2.97 -14.48
N ALA A 17 8.47 -3.25 -15.39
CA ALA A 17 7.05 -3.13 -15.08
C ALA A 17 6.61 -4.15 -14.01
N GLY A 18 7.13 -5.38 -14.05
CA GLY A 18 6.83 -6.41 -13.04
C GLY A 18 7.29 -6.03 -11.63
N ALA A 19 8.45 -5.39 -11.49
CA ALA A 19 8.94 -4.91 -10.19
C ALA A 19 8.10 -3.77 -9.63
N GLN A 20 7.66 -2.83 -10.48
CA GLN A 20 6.83 -1.70 -10.07
C GLN A 20 5.38 -2.10 -9.77
N VAL A 21 4.81 -3.03 -10.54
CA VAL A 21 3.49 -3.63 -10.28
C VAL A 21 3.51 -4.46 -8.98
N GLY A 22 4.57 -5.25 -8.76
CA GLY A 22 4.76 -5.99 -7.51
C GLY A 22 4.87 -5.06 -6.30
N LYS A 23 5.57 -3.94 -6.44
CA LYS A 23 5.65 -2.89 -5.41
C LYS A 23 4.29 -2.24 -5.14
N ALA A 24 3.53 -1.92 -6.18
CA ALA A 24 2.18 -1.37 -6.04
C ALA A 24 1.22 -2.35 -5.35
N ALA A 25 1.28 -3.63 -5.69
CA ALA A 25 0.47 -4.69 -5.06
C ALA A 25 0.82 -4.88 -3.58
N SER A 26 2.11 -4.82 -3.24
CA SER A 26 2.59 -4.89 -1.85
C SER A 26 2.11 -3.69 -1.04
N GLU A 27 2.23 -2.47 -1.59
CA GLU A 27 1.78 -1.23 -0.94
C GLU A 27 0.25 -1.16 -0.83
N ALA A 28 -0.51 -1.71 -1.78
CA ALA A 28 -1.96 -1.84 -1.69
C ALA A 28 -2.38 -2.85 -0.60
N THR A 29 -1.66 -3.97 -0.48
CA THR A 29 -1.88 -4.96 0.58
C THR A 29 -1.59 -4.38 1.96
N ASP A 30 -0.51 -3.61 2.09
CA ASP A 30 -0.16 -2.90 3.32
C ASP A 30 -1.23 -1.86 3.70
N ALA A 31 -1.76 -1.13 2.72
CA ALA A 31 -2.88 -0.21 2.94
C ALA A 31 -4.14 -0.93 3.42
N ALA A 32 -4.44 -2.12 2.87
CA ALA A 32 -5.57 -2.93 3.30
C ALA A 32 -5.39 -3.44 4.74
N LYS A 33 -4.20 -3.94 5.10
CA LYS A 33 -3.88 -4.36 6.48
C LYS A 33 -4.08 -3.22 7.46
N HIS A 34 -3.51 -2.05 7.18
CA HIS A 34 -3.70 -0.89 8.02
C HIS A 34 -5.15 -0.44 8.11
N LYS A 35 -5.96 -0.58 7.06
CA LYS A 35 -7.39 -0.28 7.13
C LYS A 35 -8.18 -1.27 8.00
N ILE A 36 -7.75 -2.54 8.03
CA ILE A 36 -8.32 -3.55 8.94
C ILE A 36 -7.95 -3.20 10.38
N ASP A 37 -6.69 -2.84 10.64
CA ASP A 37 -6.21 -2.44 11.97
C ASP A 37 -6.88 -1.15 12.46
N GLU A 38 -7.12 -0.17 11.57
CA GLU A 38 -7.91 1.03 11.85
C GLU A 38 -9.32 0.65 12.34
N LYS A 39 -10.02 -0.21 11.59
CA LYS A 39 -11.38 -0.65 11.96
C LYS A 39 -11.40 -1.46 13.26
N ARG A 40 -10.35 -2.26 13.52
CA ARG A 40 -10.22 -3.01 14.77
C ARG A 40 -10.02 -2.06 15.95
N ALA A 41 -9.11 -1.10 15.81
CA ALA A 41 -8.88 -0.07 16.81
C ALA A 41 -10.13 0.79 17.07
N ASP A 42 -10.90 1.17 16.04
CA ASP A 42 -12.19 1.84 16.20
C ASP A 42 -13.22 0.99 16.96
N SER A 43 -13.27 -0.32 16.67
CA SER A 43 -14.14 -1.26 17.38
C SER A 43 -13.75 -1.40 18.85
N ASP A 44 -12.46 -1.49 19.13
CA ASP A 44 -11.91 -1.56 20.48
C ASP A 44 -12.17 -0.25 21.23
N ALA A 45 -12.04 0.91 20.56
CA ALA A 45 -12.37 2.21 21.13
C ALA A 45 -13.85 2.30 21.56
N LYS A 46 -14.77 1.76 20.75
CA LYS A 46 -16.21 1.71 21.08
C LYS A 46 -16.52 0.81 22.27
N LYS A 47 -15.73 -0.25 22.48
CA LYS A 47 -15.91 -1.21 23.59
C LYS A 47 -15.14 -0.82 24.85
N SER A 48 -14.30 0.21 24.79
CA SER A 48 -13.40 0.61 25.86
C SER A 48 -13.99 1.70 26.76
N GLY A 49 -13.53 1.73 28.02
CA GLY A 49 -13.72 2.88 28.91
C GLY A 49 -13.01 4.15 28.41
N PRO A 50 -13.19 5.30 29.07
CA PRO A 50 -12.76 6.62 28.58
C PRO A 50 -11.29 6.70 28.15
N VAL A 51 -10.39 6.13 28.95
CA VAL A 51 -8.95 6.10 28.67
C VAL A 51 -8.63 5.18 27.48
N GLY A 52 -9.21 3.98 27.45
CA GLY A 52 -9.01 3.03 26.36
C GLY A 52 -9.57 3.54 25.02
N LYS A 53 -10.65 4.33 25.05
CA LYS A 53 -11.22 4.99 23.88
C LYS A 53 -10.25 5.97 23.24
N VAL A 54 -9.55 6.79 24.05
CA VAL A 54 -8.55 7.74 23.55
C VAL A 54 -7.35 7.00 22.95
N VAL A 55 -6.81 6.01 23.65
CA VAL A 55 -5.66 5.22 23.16
C VAL A 55 -5.98 4.51 21.84
N ASN A 56 -7.16 3.89 21.76
CA ASN A 56 -7.58 3.18 20.56
C ASN A 56 -7.91 4.12 19.39
N ASN A 57 -8.45 5.31 19.66
CA ASN A 57 -8.62 6.35 18.61
C ASN A 57 -7.28 6.83 18.05
N VAL A 58 -6.24 6.98 18.87
CA VAL A 58 -4.89 7.35 18.39
C VAL A 58 -4.32 6.23 17.53
N LYS A 59 -4.47 4.97 17.95
CA LYS A 59 -4.05 3.79 17.17
C LYS A 59 -4.77 3.72 15.82
N SER A 60 -6.09 3.96 15.82
CA SER A 60 -6.90 4.07 14.61
C SER A 60 -6.37 5.17 13.68
N GLY A 61 -6.11 6.37 14.22
CA GLY A 61 -5.54 7.49 13.46
C GLY A 61 -4.17 7.18 12.83
N TYR A 62 -3.29 6.47 13.54
CA TYR A 62 -2.01 6.03 13.02
C TYR A 62 -2.18 5.10 11.79
N HIS A 63 -3.03 4.09 11.92
CA HIS A 63 -3.27 3.13 10.85
C HIS A 63 -3.99 3.77 9.66
N LYS A 64 -4.90 4.71 9.88
CA LYS A 64 -5.54 5.50 8.81
C LYS A 64 -4.54 6.28 7.98
N ASN A 65 -3.58 6.95 8.63
CA ASN A 65 -2.54 7.72 7.96
C ASN A 65 -1.58 6.81 7.18
N ARG A 66 -1.21 5.67 7.77
CA ARG A 66 -0.41 4.65 7.08
C ARG A 66 -1.13 4.08 5.87
N ALA A 67 -2.41 3.74 5.98
CA ALA A 67 -3.21 3.25 4.86
C ALA A 67 -3.26 4.26 3.71
N LYS A 68 -3.44 5.56 4.00
CA LYS A 68 -3.38 6.63 2.99
C LYS A 68 -2.00 6.75 2.35
N SER A 69 -0.93 6.69 3.16
CA SER A 69 0.44 6.76 2.65
C SER A 69 0.76 5.60 1.72
N SER A 70 0.46 4.37 2.14
CA SER A 70 0.70 3.16 1.34
C SER A 70 -0.14 3.18 0.04
N ALA A 71 -1.40 3.63 0.08
CA ALA A 71 -2.21 3.83 -1.12
C ALA A 71 -1.62 4.88 -2.07
N SER A 72 -1.09 5.99 -1.55
CA SER A 72 -0.42 7.02 -2.35
C SER A 72 0.85 6.50 -3.01
N LYS A 73 1.65 5.70 -2.30
CA LYS A 73 2.84 5.07 -2.86
C LYS A 73 2.48 4.05 -3.94
N ALA A 74 1.43 3.26 -3.73
CA ALA A 74 0.96 2.30 -4.74
C ALA A 74 0.56 3.01 -6.03
N LYS A 75 -0.16 4.15 -5.91
CA LYS A 75 -0.53 5.01 -7.05
C LYS A 75 0.70 5.58 -7.75
N GLN A 76 1.71 6.03 -6.99
CA GLN A 76 2.98 6.51 -7.56
C GLN A 76 3.72 5.40 -8.30
N SER A 77 3.80 4.20 -7.72
CA SER A 77 4.46 3.03 -8.30
C SER A 77 3.80 2.62 -9.62
N LEU A 78 2.47 2.67 -9.71
CA LEU A 78 1.73 2.46 -10.97
C LEU A 78 1.95 3.58 -11.99
N LYS A 79 1.95 4.85 -11.57
CA LYS A 79 2.20 5.98 -12.47
C LYS A 79 3.61 5.94 -13.07
N ASN A 80 4.59 5.42 -12.31
CA ASN A 80 5.96 5.27 -12.80
C ASN A 80 6.15 4.03 -13.71
N ALA A 81 5.14 3.15 -13.80
CA ALA A 81 5.17 1.93 -14.60
C ALA A 81 4.45 2.05 -15.95
N GLY A 82 3.68 3.11 -16.15
CA GLY A 82 3.05 3.48 -17.44
C GLY A 82 3.79 4.63 -18.09
#